data_AF-A0A060YY43-F1
#
_entry.id   AF-A0A060YY43-F1
#
_cell.length_a   1.000
_cell.length_b   1.000
_cell.length_c   1.000
_cell.angle_alpha   90.00
_cell.angle_beta   90.00
_cell.angle_gamma   90.00
#
_symmetry.space_group_name_H-M   'P 1'
#
loop_
_entity.id
_entity.type
_entity.pdbx_description
1 polymer ?
#
loop_
_entity_poly.entity_id
_entity_poly.type
_entity_poly.pdbx_seq_one_letter_code
_entity_poly.pdbx_strand_id
1 'polypeptide(L)'
;MEFINGWYILLIISDVLTIIGSAIKIGIESKNMSLYDECGILLGTSTLLVWVGVIRYLSFFQKYNILIVTLRAAFPNVIRFCCCVAVIYLGYCFCGWIVLGPYHVKFRSLSMVSECLFSLINGDDMYVTFSEMQESSTLVWVFSQVYLYTFISLFIYMVLSLFIALITGAYETIKHQTQEPYRITDLHAFIAECTDTPSSGMYRGLETSPCSFFCCCDRTTTYEDVLL
;
A
#
# COMPACT_ATOMS: atom_id res chain seq x y z
N MET A 1 -5.42 15.63 -0.61
CA MET A 1 -4.38 15.13 -1.55
C MET A 1 -5.02 14.72 -2.88
N GLU A 2 -5.79 15.62 -3.49
CA GLU A 2 -6.48 15.33 -4.76
C GLU A 2 -5.69 15.85 -5.97
N PHE A 3 -4.95 16.95 -5.80
CA PHE A 3 -4.15 17.56 -6.86
C PHE A 3 -2.79 16.89 -7.09
N ILE A 4 -2.22 16.22 -6.08
CA ILE A 4 -0.96 15.50 -6.20
C ILE A 4 -1.24 14.05 -6.57
N ASN A 5 -0.95 13.68 -7.81
CA ASN A 5 -1.09 12.30 -8.28
C ASN A 5 0.17 11.50 -7.92
N GLY A 6 0.06 10.65 -6.89
CA GLY A 6 1.16 9.82 -6.40
C GLY A 6 1.76 8.88 -7.44
N TRP A 7 1.01 8.52 -8.49
CA TRP A 7 1.55 7.72 -9.58
C TRP A 7 2.64 8.44 -10.38
N TYR A 8 2.53 9.76 -10.58
CA TYR A 8 3.58 10.53 -11.26
C TYR A 8 4.83 10.65 -10.38
N ILE A 9 4.67 10.79 -9.06
CA ILE A 9 5.80 10.77 -8.12
C ILE A 9 6.53 9.43 -8.21
N LEU A 10 5.81 8.32 -8.22
CA LEU A 10 6.38 6.97 -8.37
C LEU A 10 7.17 6.83 -9.68
N LEU A 11 6.61 7.31 -10.81
CA LEU A 11 7.30 7.30 -12.10
C LEU A 11 8.56 8.16 -12.10
N ILE A 12 8.50 9.38 -11.55
CA ILE A 12 9.68 10.27 -11.46
C ILE A 12 10.80 9.60 -10.66
N ILE A 13 10.47 8.97 -9.53
CA ILE A 13 11.46 8.24 -8.71
C ILE A 13 12.08 7.09 -9.53
N SER A 14 11.24 6.32 -10.22
CA SER A 14 11.70 5.22 -11.08
C SER A 14 12.64 5.70 -12.20
N ASP A 15 12.32 6.83 -12.83
CA ASP A 15 13.14 7.40 -13.90
C ASP A 15 14.49 7.88 -13.36
N VAL A 16 14.51 8.55 -12.20
CA VAL A 16 15.75 8.97 -11.53
C VAL A 16 16.65 7.76 -11.21
N LEU A 17 16.08 6.69 -10.63
CA LEU A 17 16.83 5.47 -10.35
C LEU A 17 17.38 4.82 -11.63
N THR A 18 16.59 4.83 -12.71
CA THR A 18 17.00 4.27 -14.01
C THR A 18 18.12 5.09 -14.67
N ILE A 19 18.06 6.43 -14.59
CA ILE A 19 19.09 7.31 -15.14
C ILE A 19 20.41 7.11 -14.38
N ILE A 20 20.38 7.10 -13.05
CA ILE A 20 21.56 6.88 -12.20
C ILE A 20 22.13 5.48 -12.46
N GLY A 21 21.29 4.44 -12.43
CA GLY A 21 21.71 3.06 -12.70
C GLY A 21 22.31 2.89 -14.10
N SER A 22 21.74 3.53 -15.12
CA SER A 22 22.26 3.49 -16.49
C SER A 22 23.59 4.22 -16.63
N ALA A 23 23.77 5.36 -15.96
CA ALA A 23 25.05 6.08 -15.93
C ALA A 23 26.16 5.23 -15.28
N ILE A 24 25.86 4.57 -14.17
CA ILE A 24 26.78 3.62 -13.51
C ILE A 24 27.09 2.45 -14.44
N LYS A 25 26.08 1.89 -15.12
CA LYS A 25 26.28 0.80 -16.09
C LYS A 25 27.20 1.18 -17.24
N ILE A 26 27.06 2.38 -17.80
CA ILE A 26 27.97 2.90 -18.85
C ILE A 26 29.38 3.12 -18.28
N GLY A 27 29.50 3.59 -17.04
CA GLY A 27 30.78 3.70 -16.31
C GLY A 27 31.49 2.36 -16.12
N ILE A 28 30.71 1.30 -15.92
CA ILE A 28 31.20 -0.09 -15.83
C ILE A 28 31.68 -0.60 -17.19
N GLU A 29 30.89 -0.42 -18.25
CA GLU A 29 31.24 -0.86 -19.61
C GLU A 29 32.48 -0.13 -20.17
N SER A 30 32.63 1.15 -19.83
CA SER A 30 33.83 1.94 -20.15
C SER A 30 35.06 1.59 -19.30
N LYS A 31 34.98 0.53 -18.46
CA LYS A 31 36.02 0.05 -17.54
C LYS A 31 36.52 1.09 -16.53
N ASN A 32 35.72 2.12 -16.27
CA ASN A 32 36.09 3.20 -15.37
C ASN A 32 35.69 2.91 -13.91
N MET A 33 34.67 2.06 -13.69
CA MET A 33 34.15 1.71 -12.36
C MET A 33 33.74 0.23 -12.29
N SER A 34 33.75 -0.38 -11.10
CA SER A 34 33.32 -1.77 -10.86
C SER A 34 32.25 -1.87 -9.76
N LEU A 35 31.21 -1.02 -9.85
CA LEU A 35 30.12 -0.94 -8.86
C LEU A 35 28.89 -1.76 -9.31
N TYR A 36 29.07 -3.08 -9.45
CA TYR A 36 28.01 -3.96 -9.97
C TYR A 36 26.82 -4.11 -9.02
N ASP A 37 27.05 -4.17 -7.70
CA ASP A 37 25.99 -4.37 -6.70
C ASP A 37 25.04 -3.17 -6.65
N GLU A 38 25.59 -1.95 -6.61
CA GLU A 38 24.79 -0.71 -6.62
C GLU A 38 24.01 -0.56 -7.94
N CYS A 39 24.66 -0.85 -9.07
CA CYS A 39 24.03 -0.85 -10.39
C CYS A 39 22.85 -1.84 -10.45
N GLY A 40 23.05 -3.06 -9.93
CA GLY A 40 22.04 -4.10 -9.87
C GLY A 40 20.84 -3.70 -9.00
N ILE A 41 21.09 -3.15 -7.82
CA ILE A 41 20.03 -2.69 -6.91
C ILE A 41 19.24 -1.52 -7.54
N LEU A 42 19.93 -0.53 -8.12
CA LEU A 42 19.26 0.64 -8.72
C LEU A 42 18.40 0.28 -9.94
N LEU A 43 18.94 -0.51 -10.88
CA LEU A 43 18.19 -0.95 -12.07
C LEU A 43 17.10 -1.98 -11.71
N GLY A 44 17.37 -2.86 -10.75
CA GLY A 44 16.38 -3.83 -10.27
C GLY A 44 15.20 -3.16 -9.57
N THR A 45 15.46 -2.21 -8.67
CA THR A 45 14.41 -1.45 -7.99
C THR A 45 13.64 -0.55 -8.95
N SER A 46 14.30 0.09 -9.92
CA SER A 46 13.61 0.92 -10.90
C SER A 46 12.67 0.10 -11.79
N THR A 47 13.12 -1.05 -12.31
CA THR A 47 12.27 -1.93 -13.12
C THR A 47 11.05 -2.44 -12.35
N LEU A 48 11.20 -2.77 -11.07
CA LEU A 48 10.08 -3.13 -10.20
C LEU A 48 9.06 -1.99 -10.07
N LEU A 49 9.52 -0.75 -9.88
CA LEU A 49 8.65 0.42 -9.79
C LEU A 49 7.95 0.72 -11.12
N VAL A 50 8.61 0.58 -12.27
CA VAL A 50 7.96 0.69 -13.59
C VAL A 50 6.82 -0.31 -13.72
N TRP A 51 7.03 -1.57 -13.32
CA TRP A 51 5.99 -2.61 -13.35
C TRP A 51 4.83 -2.30 -12.40
N VAL A 52 5.09 -1.77 -11.20
CA VAL A 52 4.02 -1.24 -10.34
C VAL A 52 3.29 -0.09 -11.03
N GLY A 53 4.00 0.79 -11.73
CA GLY A 53 3.44 1.87 -12.53
C GLY A 53 2.49 1.39 -13.62
N VAL A 54 2.63 0.16 -14.13
CA VAL A 54 1.70 -0.43 -15.11
C VAL A 54 0.28 -0.59 -14.52
N ILE A 55 0.16 -0.80 -13.21
CA ILE A 55 -1.13 -0.90 -12.51
C ILE A 55 -1.97 0.37 -12.69
N ARG A 56 -1.34 1.53 -12.87
CA ARG A 56 -2.03 2.79 -13.21
C ARG A 56 -2.86 2.66 -14.48
N TYR A 57 -2.35 1.99 -15.51
CA TYR A 57 -3.06 1.82 -16.78
C TYR A 57 -4.23 0.84 -16.62
N LEU A 58 -4.10 -0.16 -15.74
CA LEU A 58 -5.20 -1.07 -15.41
C LEU A 58 -6.34 -0.36 -14.67
N SER A 59 -6.04 0.71 -13.93
CA SER A 59 -7.04 1.56 -13.26
C SER A 59 -8.02 2.25 -14.21
N PHE A 60 -7.72 2.32 -15.51
CA PHE A 60 -8.65 2.88 -16.51
C PHE A 60 -9.91 2.01 -16.67
N PHE A 61 -9.81 0.71 -16.39
CA PHE A 61 -10.95 -0.18 -16.40
C PHE A 61 -11.74 -0.09 -15.09
N GLN A 62 -13.02 0.24 -15.18
CA GLN A 62 -13.93 0.41 -14.02
C GLN A 62 -13.88 -0.75 -13.03
N LYS A 63 -13.77 -2.01 -13.50
CA LYS A 63 -13.71 -3.19 -12.63
C LYS A 63 -12.42 -3.28 -11.80
N TYR A 64 -11.27 -2.88 -12.35
CA TYR A 64 -9.97 -2.95 -11.65
C TYR A 64 -9.71 -1.72 -10.78
N ASN A 65 -10.29 -0.57 -11.15
CA ASN A 65 -10.23 0.66 -10.37
C ASN A 65 -10.75 0.47 -8.94
N ILE A 66 -11.84 -0.29 -8.76
CA ILE A 66 -12.43 -0.57 -7.44
C ILE A 66 -11.42 -1.23 -6.49
N LEU A 67 -10.60 -2.19 -6.97
CA LEU A 67 -9.60 -2.84 -6.14
C LEU A 67 -8.47 -1.88 -5.71
N ILE A 68 -8.00 -1.04 -6.64
CA ILE A 68 -6.93 -0.06 -6.36
C ILE A 68 -7.41 0.98 -5.35
N VAL A 69 -8.63 1.50 -5.54
CA VAL A 69 -9.25 2.45 -4.60
C VAL A 69 -9.49 1.80 -3.24
N THR A 70 -9.89 0.52 -3.21
CA THR A 70 -10.02 -0.26 -1.98
C THR A 70 -8.72 -0.36 -1.21
N LEU A 71 -7.63 -0.73 -1.88
CA LEU A 71 -6.33 -0.84 -1.24
C LEU A 71 -5.86 0.51 -0.69
N ARG A 72 -6.05 1.60 -1.45
CA ARG A 72 -5.70 2.96 -1.02
C ARG A 72 -6.51 3.42 0.19
N ALA A 73 -7.80 3.11 0.24
CA ALA A 73 -8.67 3.47 1.35
C ALA A 73 -8.40 2.63 2.61
N ALA A 74 -8.06 1.34 2.43
CA ALA A 74 -7.69 0.44 3.53
C ALA A 74 -6.32 0.80 4.14
N PHE A 75 -5.38 1.29 3.32
CA PHE A 75 -4.01 1.59 3.70
C PHE A 75 -3.81 2.34 5.03
N PRO A 76 -4.48 3.49 5.31
CA PRO A 76 -4.31 4.20 6.57
C PRO A 76 -4.80 3.40 7.79
N ASN A 77 -5.89 2.63 7.64
CA ASN A 77 -6.41 1.79 8.72
C ASN A 77 -5.47 0.60 8.97
N VAL A 78 -4.97 0.00 7.91
CA VAL A 78 -3.99 -1.08 7.96
C VAL A 78 -2.68 -0.64 8.63
N ILE A 79 -2.17 0.56 8.33
CA ILE A 79 -0.96 1.09 8.99
C ILE A 79 -1.18 1.22 10.49
N ARG A 80 -2.31 1.80 10.94
CA ARG A 80 -2.59 1.95 12.37
C ARG A 80 -2.65 0.61 13.09
N PHE A 81 -3.33 -0.37 12.49
CA PHE A 81 -3.37 -1.73 13.01
C PHE A 81 -1.97 -2.37 13.05
N CYS A 82 -1.20 -2.22 11.98
CA CYS A 82 0.17 -2.72 11.88
C CYS A 82 1.08 -2.11 12.96
N CYS A 83 0.97 -0.81 13.25
CA CYS A 83 1.72 -0.18 14.34
C CYS A 83 1.41 -0.82 15.71
N CYS A 84 0.13 -1.11 16.00
CA CYS A 84 -0.24 -1.78 17.25
C CYS A 84 0.33 -3.20 17.32
N VAL A 85 0.22 -3.96 16.23
CA VAL A 85 0.76 -5.32 16.12
C VAL A 85 2.29 -5.33 16.23
N ALA A 86 2.97 -4.33 15.67
CA ALA A 86 4.41 -4.20 15.70
C ALA A 86 4.94 -4.08 17.14
N VAL A 87 4.22 -3.41 18.04
CA VAL A 87 4.62 -3.32 19.46
C VAL A 87 4.62 -4.70 20.11
N ILE A 88 3.57 -5.50 19.87
CA ILE A 88 3.47 -6.88 20.40
C ILE A 88 4.57 -7.75 19.78
N TYR A 89 4.76 -7.65 18.47
CA TYR A 89 5.78 -8.39 17.72
C TYR A 89 7.18 -8.11 18.24
N LEU A 90 7.54 -6.84 18.48
CA LEU A 90 8.82 -6.47 19.08
C LEU A 90 8.99 -7.05 20.48
N GLY A 91 7.91 -7.10 21.28
CA GLY A 91 7.91 -7.78 22.58
C GLY A 91 8.30 -9.26 22.49
N TYR A 92 7.72 -9.98 21.51
CA TYR A 92 8.12 -11.35 21.20
C TYR A 92 9.58 -11.41 20.72
N CYS A 93 10.00 -10.54 19.79
CA CYS A 93 11.39 -10.51 19.31
C CYS A 93 12.42 -10.36 20.44
N PHE A 94 12.21 -9.42 21.36
CA PHE A 94 13.12 -9.24 22.50
C PHE A 94 13.11 -10.42 23.45
N CYS A 95 11.92 -10.96 23.76
CA CYS A 95 11.78 -12.13 24.62
C CYS A 95 12.46 -13.37 24.02
N GLY A 96 12.20 -13.67 22.76
CA GLY A 96 12.81 -14.78 22.03
C GLY A 96 14.33 -14.61 21.90
N TRP A 97 14.81 -13.41 21.61
CA TRP A 97 16.24 -13.14 21.51
C TRP A 97 16.99 -13.41 22.83
N ILE A 98 16.46 -12.89 23.95
CA ILE A 98 17.13 -12.99 25.25
C ILE A 98 17.06 -14.42 25.80
N VAL A 99 15.91 -15.08 25.69
CA VAL A 99 15.69 -16.39 26.33
C VAL A 99 16.18 -17.54 25.45
N LEU A 100 15.88 -17.51 24.14
CA LEU A 100 16.16 -18.61 23.21
C LEU A 100 17.50 -18.43 22.49
N GLY A 101 18.09 -17.23 22.51
CA GLY A 101 19.33 -16.92 21.79
C GLY A 101 20.54 -17.81 22.09
N PRO A 102 20.80 -18.21 23.35
CA PRO A 102 21.89 -19.13 23.66
C PRO A 102 21.66 -20.56 23.17
N TYR A 103 20.39 -20.95 22.98
CA TYR A 103 19.98 -22.34 22.76
C TYR A 103 19.62 -22.65 21.30
N HIS A 104 19.23 -21.64 20.52
CA HIS A 104 18.71 -21.83 19.17
C HIS A 104 19.43 -20.91 18.15
N VAL A 105 19.86 -21.49 17.03
CA VAL A 105 20.65 -20.77 16.00
C VAL A 105 19.86 -19.63 15.34
N LYS A 106 18.58 -19.86 15.03
CA LYS A 106 17.65 -18.83 14.51
C LYS A 106 17.38 -17.66 15.47
N PHE A 107 17.70 -17.78 16.76
CA PHE A 107 17.44 -16.72 17.76
C PHE A 107 18.69 -15.95 18.20
N ARG A 108 19.83 -16.08 17.50
CA ARG A 108 21.10 -15.46 17.93
C ARG A 108 21.14 -13.94 17.82
N SER A 109 20.49 -13.38 16.81
CA SER A 109 20.45 -11.93 16.57
C SER A 109 19.01 -11.47 16.41
N LEU A 110 18.72 -10.22 16.78
CA LEU A 110 17.38 -9.66 16.65
C LEU A 110 16.84 -9.73 15.22
N SER A 111 17.70 -9.55 14.21
CA SER A 111 17.32 -9.67 12.79
C SER A 111 16.89 -11.09 12.44
N MET A 112 17.68 -12.11 12.83
CA MET A 112 17.33 -13.52 12.61
C MET A 112 16.06 -13.92 13.37
N VAL A 113 15.87 -13.40 14.58
CA VAL A 113 14.62 -13.61 15.35
C VAL A 113 13.44 -13.05 14.57
N SER A 114 13.57 -11.84 14.01
CA SER A 114 12.51 -11.26 13.18
C SER A 114 12.28 -12.05 11.89
N GLU A 115 13.32 -12.56 11.23
CA GLU A 115 13.16 -13.41 10.05
C GLU A 115 12.43 -14.71 10.40
N CYS A 116 12.80 -15.35 11.52
CA CYS A 116 12.18 -16.58 12.01
C CYS A 116 10.72 -16.37 12.44
N LEU A 117 10.42 -15.30 13.18
CA LEU A 117 9.04 -15.01 13.60
C LEU A 117 8.18 -14.61 12.40
N PHE A 118 8.73 -13.87 11.43
CA PHE A 118 8.02 -13.55 10.20
C PHE A 118 7.75 -14.80 9.33
N SER A 119 8.70 -15.72 9.22
CA SER A 119 8.48 -17.00 8.51
C SER A 119 7.41 -17.84 9.20
N LEU A 120 7.42 -17.90 10.53
CA LEU A 120 6.41 -18.60 11.34
C LEU A 120 5.00 -18.02 11.16
N ILE A 121 4.84 -16.70 11.09
CA ILE A 121 3.53 -16.07 10.81
C ILE A 121 2.97 -16.55 9.46
N ASN A 122 3.85 -16.77 8.47
CA ASN A 122 3.48 -17.26 7.15
C ASN A 122 3.38 -18.81 7.08
N GLY A 123 3.60 -19.51 8.19
CA GLY A 123 3.51 -20.97 8.28
C GLY A 123 4.73 -21.72 7.76
N ASP A 124 5.86 -21.05 7.58
CA ASP A 124 7.11 -21.65 7.12
C ASP A 124 7.96 -22.14 8.29
N ASP A 125 8.61 -23.30 8.10
CA ASP A 125 9.59 -23.88 9.02
C ASP A 125 9.13 -24.17 10.47
N MET A 126 7.81 -24.30 10.71
CA MET A 126 7.25 -24.48 12.05
C MET A 126 7.85 -25.70 12.79
N TYR A 127 7.82 -26.90 12.18
CA TYR A 127 8.31 -28.11 12.84
C TYR A 127 9.81 -28.04 13.16
N VAL A 128 10.61 -27.47 12.25
CA VAL A 128 12.07 -27.35 12.42
C VAL A 128 12.40 -26.55 13.69
N THR A 129 11.68 -25.45 13.94
CA THR A 129 11.86 -24.65 15.16
C THR A 129 11.52 -25.41 16.45
N PHE A 130 10.59 -26.36 16.40
CA PHE A 130 10.26 -27.20 17.56
C PHE A 130 11.26 -28.34 17.77
N SER A 131 11.76 -28.96 16.69
CA SER A 131 12.69 -30.09 16.78
C SER A 131 14.09 -29.66 17.22
N GLU A 132 14.56 -28.49 16.79
CA GLU A 132 15.89 -27.96 17.19
C GLU A 132 15.95 -27.61 18.68
N MET A 133 14.82 -27.34 19.33
CA MET A 133 14.74 -27.02 20.76
C MET A 133 14.88 -28.24 21.69
N GLN A 134 14.80 -29.47 21.17
CA GLN A 134 14.64 -30.68 21.99
C GLN A 134 15.90 -31.08 22.78
N GLU A 135 17.07 -30.56 22.42
CA GLU A 135 18.35 -30.89 23.08
C GLU A 135 18.68 -29.99 24.29
N SER A 136 17.83 -29.01 24.61
CA SER A 136 18.07 -28.03 25.67
C SER A 136 17.50 -28.44 27.03
N SER A 137 17.87 -27.70 28.09
CA SER A 137 17.32 -27.90 29.44
C SER A 137 15.77 -27.92 29.44
N THR A 138 15.17 -28.79 30.24
CA THR A 138 13.71 -29.01 30.26
C THR A 138 12.90 -27.73 30.49
N LEU A 139 13.39 -26.81 31.33
CA LEU A 139 12.71 -25.53 31.59
C LEU A 139 12.66 -24.63 30.35
N VAL A 140 13.79 -24.51 29.64
CA VAL A 140 13.88 -23.71 28.40
C VAL A 140 13.05 -24.36 27.30
N TRP A 141 13.02 -25.69 27.23
CA TRP A 141 12.15 -26.42 26.32
C TRP A 141 10.66 -26.14 26.60
N VAL A 142 10.19 -26.25 27.85
CA VAL A 142 8.78 -25.93 28.17
C VAL A 142 8.47 -24.46 27.83
N PHE A 143 9.38 -23.54 28.17
CA PHE A 143 9.21 -22.12 27.85
C PHE A 143 9.10 -21.90 26.33
N SER A 144 9.95 -22.54 25.53
CA SER A 144 9.92 -22.39 24.08
C SER A 144 8.63 -22.93 23.46
N GLN A 145 8.11 -24.05 23.97
CA GLN A 145 6.82 -24.59 23.51
C GLN A 145 5.70 -23.57 23.78
N VAL A 146 5.61 -23.06 25.01
CA VAL A 146 4.59 -22.05 25.36
C VAL A 146 4.77 -20.79 24.53
N TYR A 147 6.01 -20.30 24.39
CA TYR A 147 6.34 -19.11 23.59
C TYR A 147 5.92 -19.27 22.11
N LEU A 148 6.29 -20.37 21.46
CA LEU A 148 5.96 -20.61 20.05
C LEU A 148 4.46 -20.86 19.86
N TYR A 149 3.80 -21.66 20.71
CA TYR A 149 2.37 -21.89 20.60
C TYR A 149 1.54 -20.61 20.81
N THR A 150 1.91 -19.78 21.80
CA THR A 150 1.23 -18.50 22.04
C THR A 150 1.46 -17.53 20.88
N PHE A 151 2.69 -17.45 20.35
CA PHE A 151 2.99 -16.64 19.18
C PHE A 151 2.21 -17.07 17.94
N ILE A 152 2.28 -18.35 17.57
CA ILE A 152 1.62 -18.91 16.37
C ILE A 152 0.10 -18.72 16.46
N SER A 153 -0.50 -19.10 17.60
CA SER A 153 -1.95 -18.98 17.77
C SER A 153 -2.43 -17.52 17.74
N LEU A 154 -1.72 -16.61 18.39
CA LEU A 154 -2.07 -15.19 18.41
C LEU A 154 -1.93 -14.57 17.01
N PHE A 155 -0.78 -14.74 16.35
CA PHE A 155 -0.51 -14.04 15.10
C PHE A 155 -1.24 -14.66 13.90
N ILE A 156 -1.31 -15.99 13.80
CA ILE A 156 -2.00 -16.65 12.67
C ILE A 156 -3.52 -16.56 12.84
N TYR A 157 -4.07 -16.89 14.01
CA TYR A 157 -5.53 -16.97 14.12
C TYR A 157 -6.20 -15.63 14.44
N MET A 158 -5.56 -14.75 15.22
CA MET A 158 -6.17 -13.48 15.59
C MET A 158 -5.69 -12.34 14.68
N VAL A 159 -4.38 -12.10 14.61
CA VAL A 159 -3.85 -10.93 13.88
C VAL A 159 -4.10 -11.04 12.38
N LEU A 160 -3.78 -12.18 11.75
CA LEU A 160 -4.00 -12.38 10.31
C LEU A 160 -5.48 -12.33 9.95
N SER A 161 -6.35 -12.94 10.76
CA SER A 161 -7.81 -12.89 10.55
C SER A 161 -8.34 -11.46 10.65
N LEU A 162 -7.87 -10.67 11.61
CA LEU A 162 -8.25 -9.26 11.73
C LEU A 162 -7.73 -8.42 10.56
N PHE A 163 -6.53 -8.70 10.07
CA PHE A 163 -5.97 -8.03 8.90
C PHE A 163 -6.84 -8.27 7.65
N ILE A 164 -7.24 -9.53 7.42
CA ILE A 164 -8.15 -9.90 6.33
C ILE A 164 -9.50 -9.21 6.54
N ALA A 165 -10.06 -9.22 7.76
CA ALA A 165 -11.34 -8.58 8.05
C ALA A 165 -11.32 -7.06 7.80
N LEU A 166 -10.22 -6.37 8.10
CA LEU A 166 -10.06 -4.94 7.82
C LEU A 166 -10.04 -4.65 6.31
N ILE A 167 -9.35 -5.46 5.51
CA ILE A 167 -9.32 -5.32 4.05
C ILE A 167 -10.70 -5.62 3.46
N THR A 168 -11.35 -6.70 3.91
CA THR A 168 -12.70 -7.08 3.46
C THR A 168 -13.73 -6.00 3.82
N GLY A 169 -13.67 -5.44 5.03
CA GLY A 169 -14.57 -4.35 5.43
C GLY A 169 -14.38 -3.08 4.60
N ALA A 170 -13.14 -2.73 4.25
CA ALA A 170 -12.86 -1.63 3.33
C ALA A 170 -13.38 -1.91 1.91
N TYR A 171 -13.22 -3.15 1.43
CA TYR A 171 -13.73 -3.60 0.14
C TYR A 171 -15.26 -3.51 0.06
N GLU A 172 -15.98 -4.00 1.06
CA GLU A 172 -17.44 -3.93 1.11
C GLU A 172 -17.94 -2.48 1.15
N THR A 173 -17.30 -1.62 1.94
CA THR A 173 -17.64 -0.19 2.02
C THR A 173 -17.55 0.49 0.65
N ILE A 174 -16.48 0.23 -0.11
CA ILE A 174 -16.28 0.84 -1.43
C ILE A 174 -17.20 0.23 -2.49
N LYS A 175 -17.46 -1.08 -2.39
CA LYS A 175 -18.42 -1.76 -3.26
C LYS A 175 -19.83 -1.17 -3.11
N HIS A 176 -20.27 -0.90 -1.88
CA HIS A 176 -21.55 -0.22 -1.61
C HIS A 176 -21.57 1.23 -2.10
N GLN A 177 -20.47 1.98 -1.89
CA GLN A 177 -20.35 3.35 -2.42
C GLN A 177 -20.38 3.43 -3.95
N THR A 178 -20.05 2.34 -4.65
CA THR A 178 -20.13 2.27 -6.12
C THR A 178 -21.54 1.94 -6.61
N GLN A 179 -22.41 1.39 -5.75
CA GLN A 179 -23.82 1.05 -6.07
C GLN A 179 -24.78 2.20 -5.74
N GLU A 180 -24.48 3.00 -4.72
CA GLU A 180 -25.21 4.23 -4.39
C GLU A 180 -24.77 5.39 -5.31
N PRO A 181 -25.67 6.32 -5.69
CA PRO A 181 -25.32 7.44 -6.56
C PRO A 181 -24.25 8.33 -5.90
N TYR A 182 -23.21 8.63 -6.68
CA TYR A 182 -21.98 9.36 -6.36
C TYR A 182 -22.17 10.45 -5.28
N ARG A 183 -21.46 10.36 -4.15
CA ARG A 183 -21.26 11.55 -3.29
C ARG A 183 -20.40 12.54 -4.06
N ILE A 184 -21.06 13.52 -4.67
CA ILE A 184 -20.40 14.61 -5.39
C ILE A 184 -19.61 15.43 -4.37
N THR A 185 -18.28 15.35 -4.43
CA THR A 185 -17.41 16.32 -3.73
C THR A 185 -17.63 17.71 -4.31
N ASP A 186 -17.49 18.77 -3.51
CA ASP A 186 -17.70 20.17 -3.94
C ASP A 186 -16.96 20.55 -5.23
N LEU A 187 -15.78 19.96 -5.48
CA LEU A 187 -15.04 20.13 -6.74
C LEU A 187 -15.79 19.54 -7.95
N HIS A 188 -16.32 18.33 -7.82
CA HIS A 188 -17.12 17.70 -8.87
C HIS A 188 -18.46 18.42 -9.07
N ALA A 189 -19.04 19.00 -8.00
CA ALA A 189 -20.21 19.85 -8.09
C ALA A 189 -19.88 21.13 -8.87
N PHE A 190 -18.76 21.79 -8.55
CA PHE A 190 -18.28 22.97 -9.25
C PHE A 190 -17.95 22.69 -10.73
N ILE A 191 -17.34 21.55 -11.05
CA ILE A 191 -17.08 21.13 -12.44
C ILE A 191 -18.40 20.87 -13.18
N ALA A 192 -19.40 20.28 -12.52
CA ALA A 192 -20.71 20.03 -13.11
C ALA A 192 -21.53 21.33 -13.30
N GLU A 193 -21.30 22.35 -12.47
CA GLU A 193 -21.90 23.69 -12.59
C GLU A 193 -21.42 24.42 -13.86
N CYS A 194 -20.19 24.15 -14.31
CA CYS A 194 -19.64 24.73 -15.54
C CYS A 194 -19.92 23.86 -16.78
N THR A 195 -21.13 23.98 -17.35
CA THR A 195 -21.50 23.40 -18.66
C THR A 195 -21.05 24.24 -19.87
N ASP A 196 -20.13 25.19 -19.70
CA ASP A 196 -19.72 26.05 -20.80
C ASP A 196 -18.62 25.40 -21.65
N THR A 197 -18.93 25.23 -22.94
CA THR A 197 -17.97 24.70 -23.92
C THR A 197 -16.74 25.61 -24.04
N PRO A 198 -15.53 25.07 -24.26
CA PRO A 198 -14.29 25.85 -24.41
C PRO A 198 -14.28 26.77 -25.65
N SER A 199 -15.29 26.66 -26.52
CA SER A 199 -15.55 27.55 -27.66
C SER A 199 -16.53 28.69 -27.35
N SER A 200 -17.09 28.77 -26.13
CA SER A 200 -17.91 29.90 -25.73
C SER A 200 -17.01 31.14 -25.57
N GLY A 201 -17.19 32.12 -26.46
CA GLY A 201 -16.37 33.35 -26.51
C GLY A 201 -16.47 34.26 -25.27
N MET A 202 -17.06 33.80 -24.17
CA MET A 202 -17.34 34.56 -22.95
C MET A 202 -16.06 35.00 -22.21
N TYR A 203 -14.92 34.35 -22.44
CA TYR A 203 -13.64 34.71 -21.82
C TYR A 203 -12.80 35.71 -22.63
N ARG A 204 -13.22 36.10 -23.84
CA ARG A 204 -12.47 37.03 -24.71
C ARG A 204 -13.09 38.43 -24.84
N GLY A 205 -14.21 38.69 -24.19
CA GLY A 205 -14.88 39.98 -24.20
C GLY A 205 -14.39 40.89 -23.08
N LEU A 206 -13.53 41.85 -23.42
CA LEU A 206 -13.16 42.95 -22.55
C LEU A 206 -14.26 44.02 -22.67
N GLU A 207 -15.44 43.79 -22.08
CA GLU A 207 -16.49 44.81 -22.07
C GLU A 207 -17.11 45.05 -20.68
N THR A 208 -16.99 46.31 -20.31
CA THR A 208 -17.61 47.03 -19.21
C THR A 208 -19.14 46.95 -19.21
N SER A 209 -19.72 46.95 -18.00
CA SER A 209 -21.07 47.42 -17.61
C SER A 209 -22.12 46.38 -17.14
N PRO A 210 -23.06 46.80 -16.28
CA PRO A 210 -23.45 46.03 -15.09
C PRO A 210 -24.81 45.32 -15.20
N CYS A 211 -25.03 44.38 -14.27
CA CYS A 211 -26.30 43.79 -13.85
C CYS A 211 -26.98 42.75 -14.77
N SER A 212 -27.05 41.50 -14.28
CA SER A 212 -28.34 40.87 -13.96
C SER A 212 -28.16 39.81 -12.87
N PHE A 213 -28.58 40.18 -11.66
CA PHE A 213 -28.55 39.39 -10.42
C PHE A 213 -29.62 38.27 -10.39
N PHE A 214 -30.06 37.77 -11.57
CA PHE A 214 -31.28 36.96 -11.69
C PHE A 214 -31.16 35.75 -12.63
N CYS A 215 -29.96 35.23 -12.87
CA CYS A 215 -29.76 33.98 -13.61
C CYS A 215 -29.54 32.77 -12.68
N CYS A 216 -30.28 32.71 -11.56
CA CYS A 216 -30.19 31.60 -10.59
C CYS A 216 -31.55 31.02 -10.19
N CYS A 217 -32.62 31.24 -10.96
CA CYS A 217 -33.93 30.64 -10.68
C CYS A 217 -34.68 30.36 -11.99
N ASP A 218 -34.48 29.17 -12.56
CA ASP A 218 -35.55 28.20 -12.85
C ASP A 218 -35.01 27.03 -13.69
N ARG A 219 -34.92 25.83 -13.10
CA ARG A 219 -35.16 24.60 -13.88
C ARG A 219 -35.56 23.45 -12.98
N THR A 220 -36.86 23.29 -12.86
CA THR A 220 -37.55 22.04 -12.53
C THR A 220 -36.92 20.86 -13.27
N THR A 221 -36.38 19.90 -12.53
CA THR A 221 -35.85 18.64 -13.03
C THR A 221 -36.99 17.72 -13.45
N THR A 222 -37.31 17.65 -14.73
CA THR A 222 -37.93 16.46 -15.33
C THR A 222 -36.82 15.51 -15.76
N TYR A 223 -36.56 14.49 -14.92
CA TYR A 223 -35.79 13.30 -15.30
C TYR A 223 -36.73 12.38 -16.08
N GLU A 224 -36.67 12.44 -17.41
CA GLU A 224 -37.11 11.35 -18.27
C GLU A 224 -36.18 11.29 -19.49
N ASP A 225 -35.67 10.08 -19.73
CA ASP A 225 -35.09 9.54 -20.97
C ASP A 225 -33.87 10.23 -21.59
N VAL A 226 -32.69 9.64 -21.39
CA VAL A 226 -31.89 9.08 -22.50
C VAL A 226 -31.07 7.88 -21.98
N LEU A 227 -31.63 6.69 -22.15
CA LEU A 227 -30.88 5.45 -22.39
C LEU A 227 -30.54 5.42 -23.88
N LEU A 228 -29.25 5.40 -24.22
CA LEU A 228 -28.64 4.67 -25.34
C LEU A 228 -27.11 4.69 -25.20
#